data_AF-A0A7W0VE13-F1
#
_entry.id   AF-A0A7W0VE13-F1
#
_cell.length_a   1.000
_cell.length_b   1.000
_cell.length_c   1.000
_cell.angle_alpha   90.00
_cell.angle_beta   90.00
_cell.angle_gamma   90.00
#
_symmetry.space_group_name_H-M   'P 1'
#
loop_
_entity.id
_entity.type
_entity.pdbx_description
1 polymer ?
#
loop_
_entity_poly.entity_id
_entity_poly.type
_entity_poly.pdbx_seq_one_letter_code
_entity_poly.pdbx_strand_id
1 'polypeptide(L)'
;MRYGLLTLALLTFASCGPTGRDRVTPDATDLPLRDSSPPQCYDQAIDAEVELAIQIEQSCAIWNSLAELDGRARVSRAGTIITIDFGNGVVFSGPLTMGVVDMTYTHPHTFTDGCGWEARETLAGQLDPTSCKFNLRYDYVESVVTNTGGCATPCSAQADVTLELTPIIL
;
A
#
# COMPACT_ATOMS: atom_id res chain seq x y z
N MET A 1 -46.32 -30.03 5.16
CA MET A 1 -45.90 -29.04 4.16
C MET A 1 -44.68 -29.60 3.43
N ARG A 2 -44.62 -29.36 2.12
CA ARG A 2 -43.82 -30.10 1.13
C ARG A 2 -42.31 -29.83 1.28
N TYR A 3 -41.52 -30.89 1.14
CA TYR A 3 -40.06 -30.83 0.97
C TYR A 3 -39.72 -30.30 -0.43
N GLY A 4 -38.88 -29.27 -0.50
CA GLY A 4 -38.32 -28.74 -1.76
C GLY A 4 -36.85 -29.11 -1.85
N LEU A 5 -36.57 -30.19 -2.59
CA LEU A 5 -35.27 -30.62 -3.08
C LEU A 5 -35.00 -29.96 -4.45
N LEU A 6 -33.76 -30.09 -4.97
CA LEU A 6 -33.25 -29.73 -6.32
C LEU A 6 -32.58 -28.33 -6.42
N THR A 7 -31.42 -28.13 -7.07
CA THR A 7 -30.69 -28.94 -8.07
C THR A 7 -29.18 -28.62 -8.03
N LEU A 8 -28.35 -29.65 -8.14
CA LEU A 8 -26.90 -29.58 -8.33
C LEU A 8 -26.60 -29.48 -9.83
N ALA A 9 -25.88 -28.46 -10.29
CA ALA A 9 -25.45 -28.34 -11.68
C ALA A 9 -24.06 -28.97 -11.85
N LEU A 10 -24.02 -30.18 -12.42
CA LEU A 10 -22.82 -30.82 -12.96
C LEU A 10 -22.58 -30.30 -14.37
N LEU A 11 -21.45 -29.62 -14.58
CA LEU A 11 -20.92 -29.32 -15.91
C LEU A 11 -19.93 -30.42 -16.29
N THR A 12 -20.35 -31.32 -17.17
CA THR A 12 -19.48 -32.28 -17.87
C THR A 12 -19.68 -32.14 -19.38
N PHE A 13 -18.68 -31.62 -20.06
CA PHE A 13 -18.48 -31.72 -21.51
C PHE A 13 -16.97 -31.52 -21.74
N ALA A 14 -16.24 -32.20 -22.60
CA ALA A 14 -16.41 -33.41 -23.37
C ALA A 14 -14.98 -33.77 -23.82
N SER A 15 -14.61 -35.05 -23.78
CA SER A 15 -13.37 -35.55 -24.34
C SER A 15 -13.41 -35.50 -25.88
N CYS A 16 -12.51 -34.74 -26.51
CA CYS A 16 -12.21 -34.91 -27.93
C CYS A 16 -10.88 -35.68 -28.07
N GLY A 17 -11.00 -36.94 -28.51
CA GLY A 17 -9.88 -37.76 -28.98
C GLY A 17 -9.46 -37.43 -30.42
N PRO A 18 -8.40 -38.07 -30.92
CA PRO A 18 -7.44 -37.48 -31.85
C PRO A 18 -7.70 -37.85 -33.30
N THR A 19 -7.48 -36.92 -34.24
CA THR A 19 -7.06 -37.23 -35.63
C THR A 19 -6.74 -35.92 -36.36
N GLY A 20 -5.53 -35.80 -36.89
CA GLY A 20 -5.17 -34.70 -37.77
C GLY A 20 -3.66 -34.40 -37.77
N ARG A 21 -2.87 -35.35 -38.29
CA ARG A 21 -1.50 -35.05 -38.71
C ARG A 21 -1.59 -34.24 -40.00
N ASP A 22 -1.33 -32.96 -39.91
CA ASP A 22 -0.72 -32.21 -41.02
C ASP A 22 0.53 -31.51 -40.50
N ARG A 23 1.67 -31.95 -41.03
CA ARG A 23 2.96 -31.30 -40.88
C ARG A 23 2.86 -29.94 -41.56
N VAL A 24 2.71 -28.90 -40.75
CA VAL A 24 3.26 -27.58 -41.06
C VAL A 24 4.24 -27.31 -39.93
N THR A 25 5.53 -27.41 -40.23
CA THR A 25 6.57 -26.88 -39.35
C THR A 25 6.35 -25.37 -39.32
N PRO A 26 5.97 -24.76 -38.18
CA PRO A 26 6.15 -23.33 -38.05
C PRO A 26 7.66 -23.15 -37.97
N ASP A 27 8.23 -22.40 -38.91
CA ASP A 27 9.53 -21.78 -38.67
C ASP A 27 9.41 -21.09 -37.31
N ALA A 28 10.11 -21.63 -36.32
CA ALA A 28 10.32 -20.99 -35.05
C ALA A 28 11.27 -19.82 -35.33
N THR A 29 10.72 -18.75 -35.90
CA THR A 29 11.33 -17.44 -35.85
C THR A 29 11.62 -17.19 -34.38
N ASP A 30 12.90 -16.97 -34.06
CA ASP A 30 13.41 -16.46 -32.80
C ASP A 30 12.57 -15.25 -32.36
N LEU A 31 11.46 -15.51 -31.66
CA LEU A 31 10.92 -14.56 -30.73
C LEU A 31 11.84 -14.68 -29.53
N PRO A 32 12.51 -13.58 -29.10
CA PRO A 32 13.24 -13.64 -27.84
C PRO A 32 12.24 -14.11 -26.80
N LEU A 33 12.52 -15.26 -26.17
CA LEU A 33 11.92 -15.63 -24.91
C LEU A 33 12.18 -14.42 -24.00
N ARG A 34 11.19 -13.54 -23.88
CA ARG A 34 11.13 -12.60 -22.79
C ARG A 34 11.05 -13.48 -21.57
N ASP A 35 12.20 -13.65 -20.94
CA ASP A 35 12.35 -14.24 -19.64
C ASP A 35 11.37 -13.48 -18.74
N SER A 36 10.20 -14.07 -18.53
CA SER A 36 9.13 -13.48 -17.75
C SER A 36 9.47 -13.74 -16.30
N SER A 37 10.62 -13.20 -15.88
CA SER A 37 10.92 -12.99 -14.50
C SER A 37 9.70 -12.32 -13.89
N PRO A 38 9.13 -12.87 -12.79
CA PRO A 38 7.99 -12.26 -12.15
C PRO A 38 8.28 -10.78 -11.91
N PRO A 39 7.30 -9.88 -12.12
CA PRO A 39 7.52 -8.45 -11.95
C PRO A 39 8.11 -8.20 -10.58
N GLN A 40 9.40 -7.86 -10.55
CA GLN A 40 10.06 -7.53 -9.30
C GLN A 40 9.59 -6.14 -8.94
N CYS A 41 8.67 -6.04 -7.99
CA CYS A 41 8.14 -4.76 -7.55
C CYS A 41 9.25 -3.82 -6.98
N TYR A 42 10.50 -4.30 -6.75
CA TYR A 42 11.61 -3.59 -6.08
C TYR A 42 13.02 -3.98 -6.55
N ASP A 43 13.29 -4.07 -7.85
CA ASP A 43 14.67 -4.40 -8.25
C ASP A 43 15.61 -3.17 -8.30
N GLN A 44 15.10 -1.94 -8.40
CA GLN A 44 15.92 -0.71 -8.46
C GLN A 44 15.28 0.46 -7.70
N ALA A 45 15.93 1.63 -7.67
CA ALA A 45 15.31 2.87 -7.18
C ALA A 45 14.05 3.14 -8.02
N ILE A 46 12.88 2.96 -7.43
CA ILE A 46 11.60 3.12 -8.11
C ILE A 46 11.04 4.45 -7.68
N ASP A 47 10.78 5.32 -8.63
CA ASP A 47 9.73 6.32 -8.48
C ASP A 47 8.43 5.65 -8.90
N ALA A 48 7.45 5.56 -8.01
CA ALA A 48 6.13 5.06 -8.35
C ALA A 48 5.06 5.98 -7.79
N GLU A 49 4.02 6.22 -8.60
CA GLU A 49 2.77 6.79 -8.10
C GLU A 49 1.92 5.66 -7.52
N VAL A 50 1.37 5.90 -6.33
CA VAL A 50 0.45 4.98 -5.65
C VAL A 50 -0.93 5.59 -5.48
N GLU A 51 -1.97 4.78 -5.69
CA GLU A 51 -3.34 5.12 -5.32
C GLU A 51 -3.59 4.74 -3.85
N LEU A 52 -4.28 5.63 -3.12
CA LEU A 52 -4.53 5.52 -1.68
C LEU A 52 -5.97 5.10 -1.39
N ALA A 53 -6.12 4.05 -0.59
CA ALA A 53 -7.38 3.73 0.07
C ALA A 53 -7.16 3.78 1.59
N ILE A 54 -7.85 4.71 2.27
CA ILE A 54 -7.74 4.91 3.72
C ILE A 54 -9.13 4.72 4.35
N GLN A 55 -9.21 3.86 5.37
CA GLN A 55 -10.39 3.72 6.22
C GLN A 55 -10.05 4.16 7.64
N ILE A 56 -10.49 5.36 8.03
CA ILE A 56 -10.24 5.93 9.36
C ILE A 56 -11.40 5.55 10.27
N GLU A 57 -11.15 4.69 11.26
CA GLU A 57 -12.19 4.22 12.18
C GLU A 57 -12.45 5.19 13.35
N GLN A 58 -11.62 6.21 13.57
CA GLN A 58 -11.76 7.16 14.67
C GLN A 58 -11.56 8.63 14.26
N SER A 59 -12.53 9.47 14.63
CA SER A 59 -12.54 10.91 14.36
C SER A 59 -11.71 11.67 15.38
N CYS A 60 -10.39 11.58 15.26
CA CYS A 60 -9.49 12.58 15.82
C CYS A 60 -9.59 13.82 14.95
N ALA A 61 -10.41 14.78 15.37
CA ALA A 61 -10.45 16.08 14.75
C ALA A 61 -9.18 16.83 15.19
N ILE A 62 -8.51 17.43 14.19
CA ILE A 62 -7.29 18.26 14.27
C ILE A 62 -6.04 17.43 13.88
N TRP A 63 -5.70 17.46 12.59
CA TRP A 63 -4.45 16.97 11.94
C TRP A 63 -4.26 15.46 11.76
N ASN A 64 -5.22 14.81 11.10
CA ASN A 64 -4.88 13.60 10.36
C ASN A 64 -4.26 14.01 9.01
N SER A 65 -2.93 14.07 8.94
CA SER A 65 -2.18 14.46 7.75
C SER A 65 -2.48 13.56 6.54
N LEU A 66 -2.94 12.32 6.79
CA LEU A 66 -3.38 11.40 5.75
C LEU A 66 -4.84 11.59 5.31
N ALA A 67 -5.69 12.20 6.13
CA ALA A 67 -7.08 12.52 5.76
C ALA A 67 -7.17 13.66 4.73
N GLU A 68 -6.09 14.45 4.58
CA GLU A 68 -6.00 15.57 3.63
C GLU A 68 -5.34 15.20 2.29
N LEU A 69 -5.16 13.90 2.01
CA LEU A 69 -4.41 13.45 0.83
C LEU A 69 -5.27 13.27 -0.43
N ASP A 70 -4.78 13.82 -1.54
CA ASP A 70 -5.42 13.80 -2.87
C ASP A 70 -5.22 12.48 -3.65
N GLY A 71 -5.09 11.36 -2.94
CA GLY A 71 -5.11 10.03 -3.57
C GLY A 71 -3.86 9.64 -4.36
N ARG A 72 -2.74 10.38 -4.21
CA ARG A 72 -1.45 10.02 -4.82
C ARG A 72 -0.29 10.18 -3.83
N ALA A 73 0.67 9.26 -3.89
CA ALA A 73 1.97 9.43 -3.25
C ALA A 73 3.11 8.96 -4.17
N ARG A 74 4.31 9.49 -3.97
CA ARG A 74 5.53 9.07 -4.63
C ARG A 74 6.32 8.17 -3.69
N VAL A 75 6.55 6.94 -4.09
CA VAL A 75 7.45 6.02 -3.39
C VAL A 75 8.83 6.12 -4.02
N SER A 76 9.88 6.19 -3.20
CA SER A 76 11.29 6.13 -3.62
C SER A 76 12.10 5.21 -2.72
N ARG A 77 13.17 4.61 -3.25
CA ARG A 77 14.06 3.71 -2.50
C ARG A 77 15.52 4.04 -2.75
N ALA A 78 16.28 4.18 -1.66
CA ALA A 78 17.73 4.33 -1.67
C ALA A 78 18.38 3.28 -0.75
N GLY A 79 18.95 2.22 -1.34
CA GLY A 79 19.52 1.11 -0.57
C GLY A 79 18.45 0.34 0.22
N THR A 80 18.56 0.33 1.55
CA THR A 80 17.57 -0.28 2.47
C THR A 80 16.55 0.72 2.98
N ILE A 81 16.62 1.99 2.58
CA ILE A 81 15.66 3.01 3.01
C ILE A 81 14.59 3.17 1.93
N ILE A 82 13.34 3.13 2.36
CA ILE A 82 12.17 3.49 1.57
C ILE A 82 11.63 4.82 2.06
N THR A 83 11.13 5.62 1.14
CA THR A 83 10.49 6.91 1.41
C THR A 83 9.18 6.97 0.66
N ILE A 84 8.12 7.42 1.33
CA ILE A 84 6.81 7.67 0.76
C ILE A 84 6.50 9.15 0.96
N ASP A 85 6.46 9.90 -0.13
CA ASP A 85 6.17 11.33 -0.18
C ASP A 85 4.75 11.54 -0.69
N PHE A 86 3.91 12.14 0.14
CA PHE A 86 2.51 12.38 -0.17
C PHE A 86 2.23 13.75 -0.85
N GLY A 87 3.28 14.51 -1.17
CA GLY A 87 3.19 15.74 -1.97
C GLY A 87 2.72 16.99 -1.23
N ASN A 88 2.26 16.87 0.02
CA ASN A 88 1.83 17.96 0.90
C ASN A 88 2.84 18.25 2.04
N GLY A 89 4.10 17.84 1.87
CA GLY A 89 5.13 17.96 2.91
C GLY A 89 5.12 16.83 3.96
N VAL A 90 4.18 15.89 3.84
CA VAL A 90 4.15 14.67 4.64
C VAL A 90 5.03 13.62 3.96
N VAL A 91 6.14 13.29 4.60
CA VAL A 91 7.14 12.35 4.07
C VAL A 91 7.46 11.31 5.14
N PHE A 92 7.11 10.06 4.86
CA PHE A 92 7.48 8.91 5.68
C PHE A 92 8.76 8.32 5.16
N SER A 93 9.69 7.98 6.05
CA SER A 93 10.92 7.30 5.68
C SER A 93 11.31 6.29 6.74
N GLY A 94 11.89 5.17 6.32
CA GLY A 94 12.28 4.10 7.22
C GLY A 94 12.95 2.93 6.52
N PRO A 95 13.42 1.93 7.28
CA PRO A 95 14.02 0.74 6.71
C PRO A 95 12.98 -0.15 6.01
N LEU A 96 13.36 -0.68 4.85
CA LEU A 96 12.71 -1.78 4.15
C LEU A 96 13.59 -3.02 4.29
N THR A 97 13.14 -3.99 5.09
CA THR A 97 13.87 -5.25 5.33
C THR A 97 12.96 -6.42 5.02
N MET A 98 13.35 -7.27 4.05
CA MET A 98 12.57 -8.45 3.64
C MET A 98 11.10 -8.13 3.30
N GLY A 99 10.84 -6.98 2.66
CA GLY A 99 9.48 -6.56 2.28
C GLY A 99 8.67 -5.93 3.42
N VAL A 100 9.23 -5.85 4.63
CA VAL A 100 8.60 -5.20 5.79
C VAL A 100 9.11 -3.77 5.91
N VAL A 101 8.18 -2.84 6.15
CA VAL A 101 8.46 -1.42 6.39
C VAL A 101 7.93 -1.00 7.76
N ASP A 102 8.66 -0.10 8.40
CA ASP A 102 8.23 0.64 9.58
C ASP A 102 8.80 2.05 9.44
N MET A 103 7.92 3.02 9.21
CA MET A 103 8.27 4.39 8.89
C MET A 103 7.57 5.32 9.87
N THR A 104 8.28 6.30 10.39
CA THR A 104 7.73 7.28 11.32
C THR A 104 7.85 8.68 10.72
N TYR A 105 6.78 9.45 10.84
CA TYR A 105 6.74 10.89 10.58
C TYR A 105 6.33 11.59 11.87
N THR A 106 7.14 12.55 12.32
CA THR A 106 6.86 13.32 13.54
C THR A 106 6.86 14.79 13.20
N HIS A 107 5.86 15.52 13.68
CA HIS A 107 5.80 16.96 13.46
C HIS A 107 5.18 17.68 14.67
N PRO A 108 5.76 18.83 15.08
CA PRO A 108 5.26 19.61 16.19
C PRO A 108 4.11 20.55 15.77
N HIS A 109 3.20 20.79 16.70
CA HIS A 109 2.12 21.78 16.59
C HIS A 109 2.21 22.76 17.75
N THR A 110 2.17 24.05 17.43
CA THR A 110 2.11 25.10 18.46
C THR A 110 0.76 25.79 18.39
N PHE A 111 0.07 25.83 19.53
CA PHE A 111 -1.23 26.48 19.66
C PHE A 111 -1.08 27.90 20.21
N THR A 112 -2.09 28.73 19.93
CA THR A 112 -2.13 30.14 20.35
C THR A 112 -2.31 30.31 21.86
N ASP A 113 -2.79 29.30 22.57
CA ASP A 113 -2.90 29.23 24.03
C ASP A 113 -1.58 28.85 24.73
N GLY A 114 -0.50 28.68 23.96
CA GLY A 114 0.83 28.33 24.46
C GLY A 114 1.05 26.83 24.65
N CYS A 115 0.07 25.98 24.32
CA CYS A 115 0.28 24.55 24.28
C CYS A 115 1.13 24.14 23.08
N GLY A 116 2.04 23.20 23.30
CA GLY A 116 2.87 22.60 22.26
C GLY A 116 2.60 21.11 22.22
N TRP A 117 2.21 20.60 21.06
CA TRP A 117 1.92 19.18 20.85
C TRP A 117 2.90 18.61 19.84
N GLU A 118 3.11 17.30 19.89
CA GLU A 118 3.83 16.54 18.88
C GLU A 118 2.89 15.46 18.37
N ALA A 119 2.64 15.48 17.07
CA ALA A 119 1.96 14.40 16.38
C ALA A 119 3.00 13.41 15.86
N ARG A 120 2.81 12.14 16.20
CA ARG A 120 3.60 11.02 15.70
C ARG A 120 2.70 10.14 14.85
N GLU A 121 3.11 9.95 13.62
CA GLU A 121 2.46 9.15 12.61
C GLU A 121 3.37 7.98 12.24
N THR A 122 2.82 6.78 12.18
CA THR A 122 3.57 5.57 11.81
C THR A 122 2.87 4.86 10.67
N LEU A 123 3.63 4.44 9.67
CA LEU A 123 3.21 3.52 8.62
C LEU A 123 4.04 2.25 8.71
N ALA A 124 3.41 1.15 9.09
CA ALA A 124 4.08 -0.13 9.24
C ALA A 124 3.31 -1.23 8.53
N GLY A 125 4.02 -2.12 7.84
CA GLY A 125 3.36 -3.21 7.15
C GLY A 125 4.26 -3.97 6.20
N GLN A 126 3.62 -4.64 5.26
CA GLN A 126 4.31 -5.53 4.34
C GLN A 126 3.89 -5.26 2.91
N LEU A 127 4.89 -5.30 2.04
CA LEU A 127 4.70 -5.44 0.62
C LEU A 127 4.37 -6.89 0.26
N ASP A 128 3.32 -7.08 -0.52
CA ASP A 128 3.14 -8.28 -1.33
C ASP A 128 3.95 -8.18 -2.65
N PRO A 129 5.01 -9.00 -2.83
CA PRO A 129 5.84 -8.99 -4.04
C PRO A 129 5.12 -9.55 -5.27
N THR A 130 3.98 -10.23 -5.11
CA THR A 130 3.20 -10.79 -6.22
C THR A 130 2.23 -9.76 -6.78
N SER A 131 1.60 -8.98 -5.91
CA SER A 131 0.60 -7.98 -6.30
C SER A 131 1.14 -6.57 -6.41
N CYS A 132 2.39 -6.32 -5.98
CA CYS A 132 2.97 -4.98 -5.83
C CYS A 132 2.12 -4.03 -4.98
N LYS A 133 1.46 -4.58 -3.95
CA LYS A 133 0.64 -3.80 -3.00
C LYS A 133 1.32 -3.72 -1.65
N PHE A 134 1.44 -2.52 -1.11
CA PHE A 134 1.71 -2.33 0.31
C PHE A 134 0.40 -2.39 1.07
N ASN A 135 0.32 -3.29 2.04
CA ASN A 135 -0.72 -3.26 3.06
C ASN A 135 -0.07 -2.73 4.33
N LEU A 136 -0.41 -1.49 4.66
CA LEU A 136 0.16 -0.74 5.77
C LEU A 136 -0.93 -0.48 6.81
N ARG A 137 -0.52 -0.57 8.06
CA ARG A 137 -1.24 -0.01 9.18
C ARG A 137 -0.71 1.40 9.44
N TYR A 138 -1.65 2.33 9.58
CA TYR A 138 -1.39 3.68 10.02
C TYR A 138 -1.76 3.83 11.50
N ASP A 139 -0.83 4.34 12.30
CA ASP A 139 -1.08 4.72 13.69
C ASP A 139 -0.73 6.20 13.88
N TYR A 140 -1.66 6.97 14.43
CA TYR A 140 -1.51 8.36 14.80
C TYR A 140 -1.61 8.51 16.32
N VAL A 141 -0.66 9.23 16.92
CA VAL A 141 -0.63 9.51 18.35
C VAL A 141 -0.18 10.96 18.57
N GLU A 142 -0.96 11.72 19.34
CA GLU A 142 -0.53 13.01 19.85
C GLU A 142 0.08 12.89 21.23
N SER A 143 1.01 13.78 21.52
CA SER A 143 1.55 13.97 22.86
C SER A 143 1.74 15.45 23.15
N VAL A 144 1.49 15.85 24.41
CA VAL A 144 1.73 17.22 24.86
C VAL A 144 3.21 17.36 25.20
N VAL A 145 3.92 18.23 24.48
CA VAL A 145 5.34 18.53 24.72
C VAL A 145 5.54 19.81 25.55
N THR A 146 4.59 20.74 25.49
CA THR A 146 4.56 21.96 26.32
C THR A 146 3.18 22.13 26.91
N ASN A 147 3.09 22.21 28.24
CA ASN A 147 1.82 22.32 28.97
C ASN A 147 1.75 23.60 29.81
N THR A 148 0.83 24.50 29.47
CA THR A 148 0.58 25.77 30.19
C THR A 148 -0.58 25.69 31.18
N GLY A 149 -1.10 24.48 31.45
CA GLY A 149 -2.15 24.22 32.45
C GLY A 149 -3.57 24.13 31.90
N GLY A 150 -3.76 24.22 30.58
CA GLY A 150 -5.07 24.19 29.92
C GLY A 150 -5.12 23.45 28.58
N CYS A 151 -4.10 22.65 28.25
CA CYS A 151 -4.06 21.96 26.96
C CYS A 151 -5.22 20.96 26.82
N ALA A 152 -5.78 20.88 25.62
CA ALA A 152 -6.72 19.82 25.28
C ALA A 152 -6.07 18.43 25.46
N THR A 153 -6.91 17.40 25.56
CA THR A 153 -6.43 16.03 25.74
C THR A 153 -5.87 15.51 24.41
N PRO A 154 -4.64 14.96 24.37
CA PRO A 154 -4.11 14.35 23.16
C PRO A 154 -4.96 13.15 22.73
N CYS A 155 -5.01 12.89 21.44
CA CYS A 155 -5.79 11.81 20.86
C CYS A 155 -4.93 10.81 20.07
N SER A 156 -5.57 9.74 19.61
CA SER A 156 -4.94 8.70 18.80
C SER A 156 -5.92 8.13 17.79
N ALA A 157 -5.47 7.83 16.59
CA ALA A 157 -6.27 7.22 15.53
C ALA A 157 -5.53 6.09 14.84
N GLN A 158 -6.29 5.20 14.19
CA GLN A 158 -5.76 4.08 13.43
C GLN A 158 -6.51 3.97 12.10
N ALA A 159 -5.81 3.52 11.06
CA ALA A 159 -6.38 3.23 9.76
C ALA A 159 -5.60 2.12 9.06
N ASP A 160 -6.29 1.38 8.20
CA ASP A 160 -5.64 0.54 7.20
C ASP A 160 -5.40 1.38 5.94
N VAL A 161 -4.20 1.26 5.38
CA VAL A 161 -3.74 1.96 4.19
C VAL A 161 -3.24 0.95 3.18
N THR A 162 -3.86 0.91 2.01
CA THR A 162 -3.34 0.15 0.88
C THR A 162 -2.72 1.10 -0.13
N LEU A 163 -1.48 0.81 -0.54
CA LEU A 163 -0.79 1.49 -1.64
C LEU A 163 -0.57 0.50 -2.77
N GLU A 164 -1.07 0.82 -3.96
CA GLU A 164 -0.81 0.02 -5.16
C GLU A 164 0.29 0.67 -5.98
N LEU A 165 1.45 0.00 -6.10
CA LEU A 165 2.55 0.51 -6.91
C LEU A 165 2.24 0.28 -8.39
N THR A 166 2.23 1.36 -9.16
CA THR A 166 2.30 1.24 -10.63
C THR A 166 3.76 1.07 -11.02
N PRO A 167 4.19 -0.08 -11.57
CA PRO A 167 5.58 -0.27 -11.98
C PRO A 167 5.89 0.67 -13.14
N ILE A 168 7.00 1.42 -13.05
CA ILE A 168 7.56 2.08 -14.24
C ILE A 168 8.27 0.99 -15.05
N ILE A 169 7.72 0.66 -16.22
CA ILE A 169 8.41 -0.17 -17.21
C ILE A 169 9.53 0.72 -17.81
N LEU A 170 10.78 0.45 -17.42
CA LEU A 170 11.97 1.05 -18.03
C LEU A 170 12.28 0.42 -19.40
#